data_AF-A0A1C6HIA3-F1
#
_entry.id   AF-A0A1C6HIA3-F1
#
_cell.length_a   1.000
_cell.length_b   1.000
_cell.length_c   1.000
_cell.angle_alpha   90.00
_cell.angle_beta   90.00
_cell.angle_gamma   90.00
#
_symmetry.space_group_name_H-M   'P 1'
#
loop_
_entity.id
_entity.type
_entity.pdbx_description
1 polymer ?
#
loop_
_entity_poly.entity_id
_entity_poly.type
_entity_poly.pdbx_seq_one_letter_code
_entity_poly.pdbx_strand_id
1 'polypeptide(L)' 'MDINQFKRERDEALLSLDKEKILRFCEKYQVPMPNNDLSFWAGIHKSIYLLKTATPEQKEFSKNWLISRGFKPGIG' A
#
# COMPACT_ATOMS: atom_id res chain seq x y z
N MET A 1 -14.49 -13.72 -8.73
CA MET A 1 -13.17 -13.23 -8.28
C MET A 1 -12.85 -13.95 -6.98
N ASP A 2 -11.77 -14.71 -6.94
CA ASP A 2 -11.37 -15.42 -5.73
C ASP A 2 -10.73 -14.43 -4.74
N ILE A 3 -11.27 -14.39 -3.51
CA ILE A 3 -10.82 -13.44 -2.47
C ILE A 3 -9.37 -13.74 -2.04
N ASN A 4 -8.94 -14.99 -2.11
CA ASN A 4 -7.57 -15.36 -1.73
C ASN A 4 -6.58 -14.94 -2.82
N GLN A 5 -6.95 -15.07 -4.10
CA GLN A 5 -6.18 -14.53 -5.21
C GLN A 5 -6.01 -13.01 -5.10
N PHE A 6 -7.11 -12.28 -4.82
CA PHE A 6 -7.03 -10.83 -4.63
C PHE A 6 -6.07 -10.44 -3.50
N LYS A 7 -6.18 -11.10 -2.33
CA LYS A 7 -5.29 -10.83 -1.19
C LYS A 7 -3.83 -11.08 -1.53
N ARG A 8 -3.53 -12.18 -2.24
CA ARG A 8 -2.16 -12.52 -2.63
C ARG A 8 -1.57 -11.47 -3.58
N GLU A 9 -2.31 -11.11 -4.62
CA GLU A 9 -1.87 -10.11 -5.60
C GLU A 9 -1.74 -8.72 -4.99
N ARG A 10 -2.63 -8.35 -4.06
CA ARG A 10 -2.54 -7.10 -3.29
C ARG A 10 -1.25 -7.07 -2.48
N ASP A 11 -0.97 -8.13 -1.73
CA ASP A 11 0.19 -8.18 -0.85
C ASP A 11 1.48 -8.13 -1.68
N GLU A 12 1.54 -8.89 -2.77
CA GLU A 12 2.68 -8.88 -3.71
C GLU A 12 2.91 -7.49 -4.32
N ALA A 13 1.83 -6.83 -4.78
CA ALA A 13 1.93 -5.49 -5.37
C ALA A 13 2.35 -4.44 -4.35
N LEU A 14 1.65 -4.34 -3.21
CA LEU A 14 1.93 -3.32 -2.19
C LEU A 14 3.31 -3.50 -1.55
N LEU A 15 3.69 -4.74 -1.21
CA LEU A 15 4.96 -5.01 -0.55
C LEU A 15 6.16 -4.88 -1.49
N SER A 16 5.95 -4.89 -2.82
CA SER A 16 7.02 -4.65 -3.79
C SER A 16 7.50 -3.19 -3.79
N LEU A 17 6.68 -2.25 -3.31
CA LEU A 17 6.93 -0.80 -3.39
C LEU A 17 7.27 -0.31 -4.81
N ASP A 18 6.84 -1.06 -5.83
CA ASP A 18 7.04 -0.76 -7.24
C ASP A 18 5.78 -0.09 -7.80
N LYS A 19 5.91 1.18 -8.21
CA LYS A 19 4.79 1.99 -8.70
C LYS A 19 4.09 1.30 -9.87
N GLU A 20 4.81 0.69 -10.80
CA GLU A 20 4.21 0.06 -11.98
C GLU A 20 3.41 -1.20 -11.59
N LYS A 21 3.93 -2.02 -10.68
CA LYS A 21 3.21 -3.21 -10.19
C LYS A 21 1.95 -2.82 -9.43
N ILE A 22 2.02 -1.78 -8.61
CA ILE A 22 0.87 -1.27 -7.86
C ILE A 22 -0.18 -0.71 -8.82
N LEU A 23 0.22 0.07 -9.82
CA LEU A 23 -0.71 0.61 -10.81
C LEU A 23 -1.40 -0.50 -11.61
N ARG A 24 -0.68 -1.53 -12.05
CA ARG A 24 -1.28 -2.69 -12.73
C ARG A 24 -2.29 -3.42 -11.85
N PHE A 25 -1.99 -3.59 -10.56
CA PHE A 25 -2.94 -4.15 -9.60
C PHE A 25 -4.18 -3.26 -9.47
N CYS A 26 -4.01 -1.96 -9.31
CA CYS A 26 -5.11 -1.01 -9.19
C CYS A 26 -5.98 -0.98 -10.46
N GLU A 27 -5.38 -1.02 -11.64
CA GLU A 27 -6.09 -1.10 -12.92
C GLU A 27 -6.88 -2.40 -13.06
N LYS A 28 -6.25 -3.54 -12.78
CA LYS A 28 -6.87 -4.88 -12.83
C LYS A 28 -8.12 -4.96 -11.95
N TYR A 29 -8.11 -4.28 -10.81
CA TYR A 29 -9.19 -4.29 -9.83
C TYR A 29 -10.01 -3.00 -9.79
N GLN A 30 -9.82 -2.11 -10.76
CA GLN A 30 -10.49 -0.82 -10.88
C GLN A 30 -10.47 0.01 -9.58
N VAL A 31 -9.36 -0.06 -8.83
CA VAL A 31 -9.19 0.69 -7.59
C VAL A 31 -8.88 2.15 -7.95
N PRO A 32 -9.72 3.11 -7.54
CA PRO A 32 -9.50 4.52 -7.85
C PRO A 32 -8.24 5.00 -7.13
N MET A 33 -7.25 5.47 -7.90
CA MET A 33 -6.01 6.03 -7.37
C MET A 33 -6.06 7.55 -7.41
N PRO A 34 -5.51 8.24 -6.38
CA PRO A 34 -5.36 9.68 -6.43
C PRO A 34 -4.33 10.06 -7.50
N ASN A 35 -4.59 11.18 -8.20
CA ASN A 35 -3.67 11.72 -9.20
C ASN A 35 -2.38 12.31 -8.59
N ASN A 36 -2.37 12.55 -7.28
CA ASN A 36 -1.22 13.09 -6.57
C ASN A 36 -0.32 11.95 -6.06
N ASP A 37 0.94 11.94 -6.50
CA ASP A 37 1.96 10.97 -6.08
C ASP A 37 2.13 10.90 -4.56
N LEU A 38 2.06 12.03 -3.85
CA LEU A 38 2.18 12.02 -2.39
C LEU A 38 1.01 11.30 -1.74
N SER A 39 -0.21 11.58 -2.18
CA SER A 39 -1.43 10.93 -1.70
C SER A 39 -1.47 9.45 -2.08
N PHE A 40 -0.97 9.10 -3.27
CA PHE A 40 -0.80 7.72 -3.72
C PHE A 40 0.09 6.96 -2.75
N TRP A 41 1.34 7.40 -2.57
CA TRP A 41 2.28 6.72 -1.68
C TRP A 41 1.83 6.72 -0.22
N ALA A 42 1.19 7.78 0.26
CA ALA A 42 0.58 7.79 1.59
C ALA A 42 -0.49 6.70 1.75
N GLY A 43 -1.32 6.47 0.73
CA GLY A 43 -2.30 5.38 0.72
C GLY A 43 -1.65 3.99 0.73
N ILE A 44 -0.58 3.81 -0.06
CA ILE A 44 0.19 2.56 -0.13
C ILE A 44 0.85 2.25 1.23
N HIS A 45 1.60 3.21 1.80
CA HIS A 45 2.28 3.00 3.07
C HIS A 45 1.31 2.79 4.24
N LYS A 46 0.15 3.48 4.25
CA LYS A 46 -0.91 3.20 5.23
C LYS A 46 -1.44 1.78 5.08
N SER A 47 -1.64 1.33 3.85
CA SER A 47 -2.10 -0.04 3.57
C SER A 47 -1.11 -1.08 4.04
N ILE A 48 0.19 -0.89 3.77
CA ILE A 48 1.27 -1.79 4.24
C ILE A 48 1.33 -1.82 5.77
N TYR A 49 1.24 -0.65 6.42
CA TYR A 49 1.27 -0.56 7.89
C TYR A 49 0.12 -1.35 8.55
N LEU A 50 -1.08 -1.29 7.96
CA LEU A 50 -2.27 -2.00 8.43
C LEU A 50 -2.34 -3.46 7.95
N LEU A 51 -1.48 -3.87 7.02
CA LEU A 51 -1.50 -5.20 6.42
C LEU A 51 -1.12 -6.26 7.44
N LYS A 52 -1.96 -7.30 7.60
CA LYS A 52 -1.67 -8.39 8.55
C LYS A 52 -0.50 -9.28 8.12
N THR A 53 -0.28 -9.38 6.81
CA THR A 53 0.77 -10.21 6.20
C THR A 53 2.11 -9.48 6.07
N ALA A 54 2.15 -8.16 6.28
CA ALA A 54 3.41 -7.41 6.31
C ALA A 54 4.23 -7.76 7.55
N THR A 55 5.55 -7.92 7.34
CA THR A 55 6.53 -8.12 8.41
C THR A 55 6.65 -6.87 9.29
N PRO A 56 7.16 -7.01 10.54
CA PRO A 56 7.43 -5.87 11.41
C PRO A 56 8.33 -4.81 10.76
N GLU A 57 9.32 -5.24 9.98
CA GLU A 57 10.26 -4.36 9.26
C GLU A 57 9.56 -3.53 8.18
N GLN A 58 8.70 -4.16 7.37
CA GLN A 58 7.90 -3.48 6.34
C GLN A 58 6.92 -2.47 6.95
N LYS A 59 6.35 -2.80 8.12
CA LYS A 59 5.48 -1.89 8.87
C LYS A 59 6.26 -0.70 9.41
N GLU A 60 7.42 -0.94 10.02
CA GLU A 60 8.24 0.14 10.57
C GLU A 60 8.78 1.06 9.46
N PHE A 61 9.20 0.50 8.32
CA PHE A 61 9.58 1.28 7.15
C PHE A 61 8.45 2.20 6.68
N SER A 62 7.24 1.64 6.51
CA SER A 62 6.08 2.41 6.06
C SER A 62 5.63 3.46 7.07
N LYS A 63 5.68 3.12 8.36
CA LYS A 63 5.43 4.06 9.46
C LYS A 63 6.40 5.23 9.44
N ASN A 64 7.70 4.97 9.30
CA ASN A 64 8.73 6.00 9.23
C ASN A 64 8.58 6.88 7.98
N TRP A 65 8.25 6.26 6.84
CA TRP A 65 7.96 6.99 5.61
C TRP A 65 6.78 7.97 5.80
N LEU A 66 5.69 7.52 6.43
CA LEU A 66 4.52 8.35 6.70
C LEU A 66 4.86 9.50 7.65
N ILE A 67 5.51 9.21 8.78
CA ILE A 67 5.90 10.22 9.79
C ILE A 67 6.82 11.28 9.17
N SER A 68 7.81 10.87 8.37
CA SER A 68 8.76 11.78 7.72
C SER A 68 8.09 12.80 6.78
N ARG A 69 6.86 12.53 6.34
CA ARG A 69 6.08 13.35 5.41
C ARG A 69 4.85 13.98 6.07
N GLY A 70 4.76 13.93 7.40
CA GLY A 70 3.67 14.52 8.17
C GLY A 70 2.36 13.70 8.16
N PHE A 71 2.39 12.44 7.71
CA PHE A 71 1.24 11.55 7.74
C PHE A 71 1.19 10.72 9.02
N LYS A 72 -0.03 10.43 9.48
CA LYS A 72 -0.26 9.48 10.57
C LYS A 72 -0.32 8.04 10.02
N PRO A 73 0.35 7.07 10.66
CA PRO A 73 0.35 5.67 10.24
C PRO A 73 -0.97 4.93 10.53
N GLY A 74 -1.73 5.36 11.53
CA GLY A 74 -3.05 4.79 11.86
C GLY A 74 -4.20 5.40 11.06
N ILE A 75 -5.35 4.72 11.09
CA ILE A 75 -6.64 5.32 10.73
C ILE A 75 -7.02 6.25 11.88
N GLY A 76 -7.12 7.54 11.61
CA GLY A 76 -7.55 8.57 12.53
C GLY A 76 -8.27 9.67 11.76
#